data_AF-A0A351Y3B8-F1
#
_entry.id   AF-A0A351Y3B8-F1
#
_cell.length_a   1.000
_cell.length_b   1.000
_cell.length_c   1.000
_cell.angle_alpha   90.00
_cell.angle_beta   90.00
_cell.angle_gamma   90.00
#
_symmetry.space_group_name_H-M   'P 1'
#
loop_
_entity.id
_entity.type
_entity.pdbx_description
1 polymer ?
#
loop_
_entity_poly.entity_id
_entity_poly.type
_entity_poly.pdbx_seq_one_letter_code
_entity_poly.pdbx_strand_id
1 'polypeptide(L)'
;MLFDKGDLTTILLGSMSIPGIFPIVPYQKHMLMDGGVTNNFPVEYAKSMYPKHEMIGIALNKFKENQKIKNIFDNLSVSYEILIRHHTIENMGIVDHLFYKELPVKILDINKKNMHKAYLQGHRDCLEHFK
;
A
#
# COMPACT_ATOMS: atom_id res chain seq x y z
N MET A 1 9.62 -7.33 7.54
CA MET A 1 10.15 -6.82 8.83
C MET A 1 9.11 -5.86 9.38
N LEU A 2 8.79 -5.94 10.67
CA LEU A 2 7.85 -5.03 11.33
C LEU A 2 8.62 -4.21 12.37
N PHE A 3 8.32 -2.92 12.45
CA PHE A 3 8.95 -2.01 13.40
C PHE A 3 7.89 -1.44 14.36
N ASP A 4 8.11 -1.62 15.65
CA ASP A 4 7.32 -1.05 16.75
C ASP A 4 8.07 0.06 17.50
N LYS A 5 9.35 0.27 17.17
CA LYS A 5 10.25 1.25 17.79
C LYS A 5 11.36 1.66 16.82
N GLY A 6 12.00 2.80 17.11
CA GLY A 6 13.13 3.33 16.35
C GLY A 6 12.89 4.73 15.83
N ASP A 7 13.77 5.19 14.93
CA ASP A 7 13.58 6.48 14.27
C ASP A 7 12.45 6.41 13.24
N LEU A 8 11.32 7.02 13.58
CA LEU A 8 10.10 6.97 12.79
C LEU A 8 10.31 7.48 11.37
N THR A 9 11.06 8.57 11.19
CA THR A 9 11.29 9.18 9.87
C THR A 9 12.07 8.24 8.96
N THR A 10 13.18 7.66 9.43
CA THR A 10 13.98 6.72 8.65
C THR A 10 13.17 5.47 8.29
N ILE A 11 12.41 4.91 9.24
CA ILE A 11 11.58 3.73 9.00
C ILE A 11 10.46 4.03 7.99
N LEU A 12 9.77 5.17 8.11
CA LEU A 12 8.74 5.59 7.17
C LEU A 12 9.31 5.84 5.77
N LEU A 13 10.47 6.49 5.67
CA LEU A 13 11.16 6.67 4.39
C LEU A 13 11.50 5.31 3.76
N GLY A 14 11.97 4.35 4.54
CA GLY A 14 12.18 2.98 4.09
C GLY A 14 10.88 2.34 3.58
N SER A 15 9.79 2.48 4.33
CA SER A 15 8.48 1.91 3.98
C SER A 15 7.87 2.49 2.70
N MET A 16 8.27 3.70 2.28
CA MET A 16 7.79 4.36 1.05
C MET A 16 8.84 4.37 -0.07
N SER A 17 9.96 3.66 0.10
CA SER A 17 11.08 3.65 -0.86
C SER A 17 10.80 2.69 -2.02
N ILE A 18 9.90 3.06 -2.93
CA ILE A 18 9.49 2.23 -4.07
C ILE A 18 10.70 1.89 -4.97
N PRO A 19 10.99 0.59 -5.21
CA PRO A 19 12.12 0.19 -6.04
C PRO A 19 12.08 0.81 -7.44
N GLY A 20 13.22 1.36 -7.86
CA GLY A 20 13.37 2.01 -9.17
C GLY A 20 12.89 3.46 -9.23
N ILE A 21 12.21 3.96 -8.19
CA ILE A 21 11.77 5.37 -8.09
C ILE A 21 12.55 6.09 -6.99
N PHE A 22 12.64 5.48 -5.81
CA PHE A 22 13.28 6.08 -4.63
C PHE A 22 14.50 5.27 -4.18
N PRO A 23 15.51 5.92 -3.60
CA PRO A 23 16.72 5.27 -3.12
C PRO A 23 16.45 4.45 -1.85
N ILE A 24 17.11 3.29 -1.75
CA ILE A 24 17.08 2.41 -0.58
C ILE A 24 17.58 3.16 0.66
N VAL A 25 16.94 2.95 1.81
CA VAL A 25 17.21 3.67 3.05
C VAL A 25 18.04 2.81 4.01
N PRO A 26 19.30 3.18 4.33
CA PRO A 26 20.10 2.47 5.33
C PRO A 26 19.49 2.63 6.71
N TYR A 27 19.34 1.52 7.44
CA TYR A 27 18.88 1.53 8.82
C TYR A 27 19.55 0.43 9.63
N GLN A 28 20.43 0.82 10.55
CA GLN A 28 21.27 -0.10 11.33
C GLN A 28 22.06 -1.05 10.40
N LYS A 29 21.85 -2.37 10.53
CA LYS A 29 22.47 -3.42 9.70
C LYS A 29 21.62 -3.80 8.48
N HIS A 30 20.57 -3.04 8.18
CA HIS A 30 19.61 -3.33 7.12
C HIS A 30 19.57 -2.22 6.09
N MET A 31 19.09 -2.59 4.91
CA MET A 31 18.79 -1.68 3.81
C MET A 31 17.29 -1.79 3.55
N LEU A 32 16.54 -0.71 3.80
CA LEU A 32 15.09 -0.70 3.77
C LEU A 32 14.58 -0.24 2.41
N MET A 33 13.52 -0.90 1.95
CA MET A 33 12.78 -0.61 0.72
C MET A 33 11.28 -0.74 1.03
N ASP A 34 10.44 -0.25 0.13
CA ASP A 34 8.98 -0.28 0.24
C ASP A 34 8.44 -1.65 0.69
N GLY A 35 7.54 -1.63 1.67
CA GLY A 35 6.96 -2.84 2.26
C GLY A 35 6.09 -3.64 1.28
N GLY A 36 5.61 -3.02 0.21
CA GLY A 36 4.77 -3.63 -0.81
C GLY A 36 5.43 -4.82 -1.51
N VAL A 37 6.77 -4.89 -1.56
CA VAL A 37 7.49 -6.07 -2.08
C VAL A 37 7.30 -7.32 -1.22
N THR A 38 6.90 -7.16 0.05
CA THR A 38 6.78 -8.28 1.02
C THR A 38 5.36 -8.46 1.53
N ASN A 39 4.70 -7.40 2.00
CA ASN A 39 3.32 -7.47 2.48
C ASN A 39 2.69 -6.07 2.43
N ASN A 40 1.94 -5.81 1.36
CA ASN A 40 1.25 -4.52 1.16
C ASN A 40 -0.06 -4.40 1.97
N PHE A 41 -0.51 -5.48 2.62
CA PHE A 41 -1.74 -5.50 3.41
C PHE A 41 -1.54 -6.29 4.72
N PRO A 42 -0.78 -5.73 5.68
CA PRO A 42 -0.26 -6.46 6.86
C PRO A 42 -1.30 -6.66 7.98
N VAL A 43 -2.52 -7.08 7.62
CA VAL A 43 -3.64 -7.25 8.56
C VAL A 43 -3.37 -8.29 9.65
N GLU A 44 -2.60 -9.33 9.35
CA GLU A 44 -2.29 -10.43 10.29
C GLU A 44 -1.59 -9.90 11.55
N TYR A 45 -0.72 -8.90 11.38
CA TYR A 45 -0.04 -8.23 12.49
C TYR A 45 -1.01 -7.37 13.30
N ALA A 46 -1.92 -6.65 12.64
CA ALA A 46 -2.95 -5.88 13.31
C ALA A 46 -3.91 -6.78 14.11
N LYS A 47 -4.37 -7.90 13.53
CA LYS A 47 -5.28 -8.85 14.19
C LYS A 47 -4.60 -9.56 15.37
N SER A 48 -3.32 -9.92 15.25
CA SER A 48 -2.58 -10.55 16.35
C SER A 48 -2.32 -9.59 17.52
N MET A 49 -2.05 -8.31 17.25
CA MET A 49 -1.87 -7.30 18.31
C MET A 49 -3.21 -6.85 18.93
N TYR A 50 -4.28 -6.81 18.13
CA TYR A 50 -5.60 -6.30 18.54
C TYR A 50 -6.73 -7.31 18.25
N PRO A 51 -6.70 -8.51 18.85
CA PRO A 51 -7.58 -9.62 18.46
C PRO A 51 -9.07 -9.38 18.71
N LYS A 52 -9.40 -8.44 19.61
CA LYS A 52 -10.78 -8.10 20.00
C LYS A 52 -11.33 -6.85 19.30
N HIS A 53 -10.56 -6.21 18.42
CA HIS A 53 -10.98 -5.00 17.74
C HIS A 53 -11.44 -5.31 16.31
N GLU A 54 -12.35 -4.49 15.82
CA GLU A 54 -12.75 -4.49 14.41
C GLU A 54 -11.59 -3.99 13.55
N MET A 55 -11.33 -4.70 12.45
CA MET A 55 -10.29 -4.40 11.49
C MET A 55 -10.90 -3.69 10.28
N ILE A 56 -10.45 -2.47 10.04
CA ILE A 56 -10.79 -1.71 8.84
C ILE A 56 -9.65 -1.84 7.85
N GLY A 57 -9.90 -2.56 6.76
CA GLY A 57 -8.98 -2.76 5.66
C GLY A 57 -9.17 -1.74 4.55
N ILE A 58 -8.10 -1.06 4.16
CA ILE A 58 -8.12 -0.10 3.05
C ILE A 58 -7.14 -0.59 1.97
N ALA A 59 -7.69 -1.16 0.90
CA ALA A 59 -6.92 -1.67 -0.24
C ALA A 59 -7.17 -0.76 -1.46
N LEU A 60 -6.19 0.08 -1.75
CA LEU A 60 -6.27 1.08 -2.82
C LEU A 60 -5.48 0.61 -4.04
N ASN A 61 -6.04 0.84 -5.22
CA ASN A 61 -5.55 0.43 -6.54
C ASN A 61 -5.88 -1.02 -6.90
N LYS A 62 -6.80 -1.18 -7.86
CA LYS A 62 -7.04 -2.46 -8.52
C LYS A 62 -5.89 -2.74 -9.48
N PHE A 63 -5.36 -3.95 -9.43
CA PHE A 63 -4.42 -4.43 -10.43
C PHE A 63 -5.03 -4.28 -11.83
N LYS A 64 -4.29 -3.66 -12.75
CA LYS A 64 -4.73 -3.54 -14.14
C LYS A 64 -4.33 -4.79 -14.89
N GLU A 65 -5.31 -5.45 -15.49
CA GLU A 65 -5.04 -6.60 -16.37
C GLU A 65 -4.54 -6.11 -17.73
N ASN A 66 -3.75 -6.95 -18.41
CA ASN A 66 -3.26 -6.70 -19.77
C ASN A 66 -2.45 -5.40 -19.93
N GLN A 67 -1.57 -5.10 -18.97
CA GLN A 67 -0.68 -3.94 -19.04
C GLN A 67 0.30 -4.08 -20.20
N LYS A 68 0.44 -3.01 -20.99
CA LYS A 68 1.37 -2.99 -22.12
C LYS A 68 2.79 -2.78 -21.62
N ILE A 69 3.68 -3.73 -21.91
CA ILE A 69 5.11 -3.63 -21.59
C ILE A 69 5.85 -3.09 -22.82
N LYS A 70 6.43 -1.88 -22.72
CA LYS A 70 7.19 -1.26 -23.82
C LYS A 70 8.68 -1.18 -23.53
N ASN A 71 9.05 -1.12 -22.26
CA ASN A 71 10.44 -1.00 -21.81
C ASN A 71 10.68 -1.77 -20.51
N ILE A 72 11.94 -1.80 -20.07
CA ILE A 72 12.35 -2.51 -18.85
C ILE A 72 11.71 -1.94 -17.58
N PHE A 73 11.45 -0.63 -17.51
CA PHE A 73 10.76 -0.02 -16.37
C PHE A 73 9.29 -0.46 -16.30
N ASP A 74 8.61 -0.59 -17.44
CA ASP A 74 7.25 -1.12 -17.48
C ASP A 74 7.23 -2.57 -16.97
N ASN A 75 8.22 -3.38 -17.38
CA ASN A 75 8.34 -4.76 -16.94
C ASN A 75 8.57 -4.86 -15.42
N LEU A 76 9.46 -4.03 -14.87
CA LEU A 76 9.71 -3.96 -13.43
C LEU A 76 8.47 -3.51 -12.65
N SER A 77 7.75 -2.51 -13.16
CA SER A 77 6.54 -1.99 -12.52
C SER A 77 5.44 -3.05 -12.48
N VAL A 78 5.20 -3.75 -13.60
CA VAL A 78 4.22 -4.85 -13.66
C VAL A 78 4.62 -5.99 -12.73
N SER A 79 5.92 -6.34 -12.70
CA SER A 79 6.42 -7.38 -11.79
C SER A 79 6.19 -7.01 -10.33
N TYR A 80 6.45 -5.75 -9.97
CA TYR A 80 6.18 -5.22 -8.63
C TYR A 80 4.69 -5.28 -8.26
N GLU A 81 3.80 -4.87 -9.18
CA GLU A 81 2.35 -4.94 -8.98
C GLU A 81 1.84 -6.39 -8.80
N ILE A 82 2.42 -7.36 -9.53
CA ILE A 82 2.08 -8.78 -9.36
C ILE A 82 2.46 -9.28 -7.96
N LEU A 83 3.67 -8.94 -7.47
CA LEU A 83 4.13 -9.31 -6.13
C LEU A 83 3.19 -8.75 -5.04
N ILE A 84 2.81 -7.47 -5.16
CA ILE A 84 1.86 -6.83 -4.26
C ILE A 84 0.51 -7.57 -4.26
N ARG A 85 0.01 -7.94 -5.45
CA ARG A 85 -1.31 -8.56 -5.61
C ARG A 85 -1.41 -9.89 -4.84
N HIS A 86 -0.39 -10.73 -4.91
CA HIS A 86 -0.39 -12.05 -4.26
C HIS A 86 -0.66 -11.92 -2.75
N HIS A 87 0.11 -11.10 -2.06
CA HIS A 87 -0.02 -10.90 -0.61
C HIS A 87 -1.29 -10.13 -0.22
N THR A 88 -1.74 -9.19 -1.06
CA THR A 88 -2.92 -8.39 -0.73
C THR A 88 -4.19 -9.24 -0.78
N ILE A 89 -4.36 -10.10 -1.78
CA ILE A 89 -5.58 -10.92 -1.96
C ILE A 89 -5.79 -11.90 -0.81
N GLU A 90 -4.73 -12.57 -0.36
CA GLU A 90 -4.80 -13.53 0.75
C GLU A 90 -5.29 -12.88 2.03
N ASN A 91 -4.86 -11.64 2.27
CA ASN A 91 -5.11 -10.93 3.52
C ASN A 91 -6.44 -10.14 3.53
N MET A 92 -7.08 -9.91 2.38
CA MET A 92 -8.36 -9.18 2.33
C MET A 92 -9.50 -9.88 3.07
N GLY A 93 -9.48 -11.21 3.19
CA GLY A 93 -10.53 -11.96 3.88
C GLY A 93 -10.51 -11.86 5.40
N ILE A 94 -9.48 -11.22 5.98
CA ILE A 94 -9.25 -11.17 7.43
C ILE A 94 -9.91 -9.94 8.07
N VAL A 95 -10.24 -8.91 7.27
CA VAL A 95 -10.80 -7.65 7.78
C VAL A 95 -12.31 -7.72 7.96
N ASP A 96 -12.83 -6.99 8.95
CA ASP A 96 -14.26 -6.90 9.24
C ASP A 96 -14.95 -5.91 8.29
N HIS A 97 -14.24 -4.85 7.88
CA HIS A 97 -14.70 -3.89 6.87
C HIS A 97 -13.63 -3.70 5.80
N LEU A 98 -13.98 -3.88 4.53
CA LEU A 98 -13.06 -3.77 3.41
C LEU A 98 -13.43 -2.64 2.45
N PHE A 99 -12.54 -1.66 2.31
CA PHE A 99 -12.58 -0.64 1.28
C PHE A 99 -11.65 -1.03 0.14
N TYR A 100 -12.20 -1.64 -0.92
CA TYR A 100 -11.46 -2.00 -2.13
C TYR A 100 -11.85 -1.11 -3.31
N LYS A 101 -11.04 -0.07 -3.57
CA LYS A 101 -11.39 1.02 -4.52
C LYS A 101 -10.21 1.35 -5.43
N GLU A 102 -10.53 1.75 -6.66
CA GLU A 102 -9.56 2.40 -7.54
C GLU A 102 -9.53 3.90 -7.21
N LEU A 103 -8.33 4.48 -7.17
CA LEU A 103 -8.14 5.90 -6.93
C LEU A 103 -8.07 6.68 -8.25
N PRO A 104 -8.56 7.93 -8.28
CA PRO A 104 -8.47 8.81 -9.44
C PRO A 104 -7.08 9.47 -9.56
N VAL A 105 -6.07 8.92 -8.90
CA VAL A 105 -4.70 9.44 -8.85
C VAL A 105 -3.72 8.35 -9.21
N LYS A 106 -2.60 8.74 -9.83
CA LYS A 106 -1.46 7.84 -10.04
C LYS A 106 -0.55 7.88 -8.81
N ILE A 107 0.30 6.86 -8.66
CA ILE A 107 1.25 6.73 -7.53
C ILE A 107 2.12 7.98 -7.35
N LEU A 108 2.58 8.60 -8.45
CA LEU A 108 3.42 9.80 -8.45
C LEU A 108 2.66 11.09 -8.79
N ASP A 109 1.34 11.09 -8.67
CA ASP A 109 0.54 12.28 -8.97
C ASP A 109 0.68 13.34 -7.86
N ILE A 110 1.25 14.49 -8.21
CA ILE A 110 1.42 15.65 -7.32
C ILE A 110 0.36 16.74 -7.56
N ASN A 111 -0.61 16.50 -8.45
CA ASN A 111 -1.63 17.49 -8.76
C ASN A 111 -2.61 17.62 -7.59
N LYS A 112 -2.59 18.81 -6.96
CA LYS A 112 -3.44 19.13 -5.80
C LYS A 112 -4.93 18.85 -6.02
N LYS A 113 -5.47 19.10 -7.23
CA LYS A 113 -6.88 18.83 -7.52
C LYS A 113 -7.18 17.34 -7.53
N ASN A 114 -6.29 16.54 -8.10
CA ASN A 114 -6.44 15.08 -8.15
C ASN A 114 -6.29 14.47 -6.75
N MET A 115 -5.30 14.91 -5.97
CA MET A 115 -5.15 14.51 -4.57
C MET A 115 -6.38 14.87 -3.72
N HIS A 116 -6.95 16.06 -3.91
CA HIS A 116 -8.16 16.46 -3.21
C HIS A 116 -9.37 15.59 -3.60
N LYS A 117 -9.49 15.18 -4.87
CA LYS A 117 -10.52 14.23 -5.31
C LYS A 117 -10.39 12.88 -4.62
N ALA A 118 -9.17 12.34 -4.50
CA ALA A 118 -8.93 11.08 -3.77
C ALA A 118 -9.31 11.20 -2.29
N TYR A 119 -8.96 12.32 -1.65
CA TYR A 119 -9.36 12.60 -0.27
C TYR A 119 -10.90 12.59 -0.11
N LEU A 120 -11.61 13.34 -0.97
CA LEU A 120 -13.07 13.41 -0.93
C LEU A 120 -13.75 12.07 -1.23
N GLN A 121 -13.14 11.23 -2.08
CA GLN A 121 -13.62 9.89 -2.33
C GLN A 121 -13.57 9.05 -1.05
N GLY A 122 -12.40 8.94 -0.42
CA GLY A 122 -12.25 8.15 0.81
C GLY A 122 -13.16 8.62 1.94
N HIS A 123 -13.32 9.93 2.09
CA HIS A 123 -14.26 10.51 3.07
C HIS A 123 -15.72 10.10 2.79
N ARG A 124 -16.17 10.16 1.54
CA ARG A 124 -17.53 9.73 1.17
C ARG A 124 -17.73 8.23 1.34
N ASP A 125 -16.76 7.43 0.90
CA ASP A 125 -16.81 5.97 1.03
C ASP A 125 -16.98 5.57 2.51
N CYS A 126 -16.24 6.20 3.43
CA CYS A 126 -16.38 5.94 4.87
C CYS A 126 -17.76 6.36 5.41
N LEU A 127 -18.25 7.53 5.02
CA LEU A 127 -19.57 8.01 5.45
C LEU A 127 -20.72 7.16 4.93
N GLU A 128 -20.58 6.52 3.77
CA GLU A 128 -21.62 5.62 3.24
C GLU A 128 -21.62 4.26 3.93
N HIS A 129 -20.45 3.76 4.33
CA HIS A 129 -20.29 2.43 4.93
C HIS A 129 -20.70 2.36 6.40
N PHE A 130 -20.48 3.43 7.18
CA PHE A 130 -20.72 3.46 8.63
C PHE A 130 -21.96 4.27 9.06
N LYS A 131 -22.86 4.57 8.13
CA LYS A 131 -24.18 5.14 8.42
C LYS A 131 -25.17 4.06 8.79
#